data_AF-A0A1U9ZXT4-F1
#
_entry.id   AF-A0A1U9ZXT4-F1
#
_cell.length_a   1.000
_cell.length_b   1.000
_cell.length_c   1.000
_cell.angle_alpha   90.00
_cell.angle_beta   90.00
_cell.angle_gamma   90.00
#
_symmetry.space_group_name_H-M   'P 1'
#
loop_
_entity.id
_entity.type
_entity.pdbx_description
1 polymer ?
#
loop_
_entity_poly.entity_id
_entity_poly.type
_entity_poly.pdbx_seq_one_letter_code
_entity_poly.pdbx_strand_id
1 'polypeptide(L)'
;MSAVPSLGRIVHYQLTDEDADDINRRRDDYEAFQRSRTPVLPGQAGRDGHVAHVGTRVMAGNAFPAMIVRTYSGATDVNLQVHLDGNDTYWVTSSIEGDQPGTWHWPPRA
;
A
#
# COMPACT_ATOMS: atom_id res chain seq x y z
N MET A 1 -4.84 27.31 2.07
CA MET A 1 -5.56 26.34 1.21
C MET A 1 -4.54 25.31 0.78
N SER A 2 -4.81 24.03 1.02
CA SER A 2 -3.92 22.98 0.52
C SER A 2 -3.95 22.94 -1.01
N ALA A 3 -2.86 22.50 -1.62
CA ALA A 3 -2.79 22.42 -3.08
C ALA A 3 -3.75 21.36 -3.61
N VAL A 4 -4.47 21.66 -4.71
CA VAL A 4 -5.33 20.69 -5.38
C VAL A 4 -4.49 19.47 -5.77
N PRO A 5 -4.86 18.24 -5.35
CA PRO A 5 -4.08 17.05 -5.69
C PRO A 5 -4.09 16.79 -7.19
N SER A 6 -2.98 16.24 -7.71
CA SER A 6 -2.84 15.89 -9.12
C SER A 6 -2.26 14.48 -9.29
N LEU A 7 -2.58 13.86 -10.42
CA LEU A 7 -2.15 12.50 -10.76
C LEU A 7 -0.62 12.35 -10.68
N GLY A 8 -0.14 11.24 -10.12
CA GLY A 8 1.27 10.87 -10.05
C GLY A 8 2.05 11.55 -8.93
N ARG A 9 1.44 12.45 -8.15
CA ARG A 9 2.08 13.05 -6.97
C ARG A 9 2.18 12.04 -5.84
N ILE A 10 3.27 12.11 -5.08
CA ILE A 10 3.50 11.30 -3.89
C ILE A 10 3.05 12.10 -2.65
N VAL A 11 2.21 11.46 -1.84
CA VAL A 11 1.70 11.94 -0.55
C VAL A 11 2.06 10.93 0.55
N HIS A 12 1.84 11.27 1.82
CA HIS A 12 1.89 10.29 2.89
C HIS A 12 0.47 9.84 3.23
N TYR A 13 0.26 8.53 3.32
CA TYR A 13 -0.99 7.93 3.76
C TYR A 13 -0.77 7.22 5.09
N GLN A 14 -1.68 7.44 6.05
CA GLN A 14 -1.63 6.81 7.35
C GLN A 14 -2.59 5.61 7.39
N LEU A 15 -2.06 4.42 7.67
CA LEU A 15 -2.85 3.18 7.69
C LEU A 15 -3.91 3.19 8.80
N THR A 16 -5.10 2.69 8.50
CA THR A 16 -6.10 2.29 9.50
C THR A 16 -5.78 0.91 10.09
N ASP A 17 -6.54 0.51 11.12
CA ASP A 17 -6.48 -0.88 11.63
C ASP A 17 -6.90 -1.88 10.55
N GLU A 18 -7.96 -1.57 9.79
CA GLU A 18 -8.45 -2.43 8.70
C GLU A 18 -7.40 -2.58 7.59
N ASP A 19 -6.74 -1.49 7.19
CA ASP A 19 -5.65 -1.55 6.21
C ASP A 19 -4.51 -2.44 6.69
N ALA A 20 -4.12 -2.29 7.96
CA ALA A 20 -3.05 -3.07 8.55
C ALA A 20 -3.40 -4.56 8.59
N ASP A 21 -4.63 -4.90 9.00
CA ASP A 21 -5.13 -6.28 9.01
C ASP A 21 -5.15 -6.88 7.60
N ASP A 22 -5.60 -6.11 6.59
CA ASP A 22 -5.64 -6.55 5.20
C ASP A 22 -4.27 -6.83 4.61
N ILE A 23 -3.32 -5.90 4.80
CA ILE A 23 -1.95 -6.04 4.33
C ILE A 23 -1.29 -7.26 4.98
N ASN A 24 -1.42 -7.36 6.30
CA ASN A 24 -0.81 -8.43 7.07
C ASN A 24 -1.43 -9.79 6.73
N ARG A 25 -2.75 -9.86 6.52
CA ARG A 25 -3.44 -11.08 6.06
C ARG A 25 -2.91 -11.57 4.71
N ARG A 26 -2.72 -10.68 3.73
CA ARG A 26 -2.16 -11.07 2.40
C ARG A 26 -0.76 -11.68 2.52
N ARG A 27 0.04 -11.20 3.47
CA ARG A 27 1.39 -11.70 3.73
C ARG A 27 1.36 -13.03 4.48
N ASP A 28 0.49 -13.17 5.46
CA ASP A 28 0.28 -14.42 6.20
C ASP A 28 -0.23 -15.53 5.26
N ASP A 29 -1.17 -15.21 4.37
CA ASP A 29 -1.69 -16.11 3.34
C ASP A 29 -0.57 -16.59 2.41
N TYR A 30 0.33 -15.68 2.02
CA TYR A 30 1.50 -16.04 1.21
C TYR A 30 2.49 -16.93 1.97
N GLU A 31 2.77 -16.64 3.24
CA GLU A 31 3.64 -17.46 4.08
C GLU A 31 3.05 -18.87 4.29
N ALA A 32 1.74 -18.98 4.51
CA ALA A 32 1.04 -20.26 4.57
C ALA A 32 1.14 -21.01 3.23
N PHE A 33 0.93 -20.33 2.11
CA PHE A 33 1.09 -20.90 0.77
C PHE A 33 2.52 -21.43 0.55
N GLN A 34 3.56 -20.66 0.89
CA GLN A 34 4.95 -21.09 0.77
C GLN A 34 5.24 -22.36 1.57
N ARG A 35 4.76 -22.45 2.82
CA ARG A 35 4.95 -23.63 3.68
C ARG A 35 4.32 -24.90 3.09
N SER A 36 3.28 -24.75 2.29
CA SER A 36 2.59 -25.86 1.63
C SER A 36 3.24 -26.31 0.31
N ARG A 37 4.15 -25.52 -0.27
CA ARG A 37 4.81 -25.83 -1.55
C ARG A 37 6.12 -26.59 -1.33
N THR A 38 6.35 -27.62 -2.16
CA THR A 38 7.68 -28.25 -2.27
C THR A 38 8.68 -27.21 -2.81
N PRO A 39 9.85 -27.02 -2.18
CA PRO A 39 10.85 -26.07 -2.66
C PRO A 39 11.31 -26.41 -4.09
N VAL A 40 11.25 -25.43 -4.99
CA VAL A 40 11.74 -25.54 -6.37
C VAL A 40 13.00 -24.67 -6.49
N LEU A 41 14.12 -25.29 -6.89
CA LEU A 41 15.41 -24.59 -7.04
C LEU A 41 15.38 -23.60 -8.22
N PRO A 42 16.20 -22.53 -8.20
CA PRO A 42 16.36 -21.66 -9.36
C PRO A 42 16.67 -22.46 -10.64
N GLY A 43 15.93 -22.21 -11.72
CA GLY A 43 16.11 -22.87 -13.02
C GLY A 43 15.26 -24.12 -13.26
N GLN A 44 14.48 -24.58 -12.28
CA GLN A 44 13.57 -25.72 -12.46
C GLN A 44 12.22 -25.32 -13.08
N ALA A 45 11.63 -26.25 -13.85
CA ALA A 45 10.27 -26.11 -14.38
C ALA A 45 9.26 -25.98 -13.22
N GLY A 46 8.33 -25.03 -13.34
CA GLY A 46 7.32 -24.76 -12.30
C GLY A 46 7.38 -23.36 -11.68
N ARG A 47 8.34 -22.50 -12.07
CA ARG A 47 8.24 -21.06 -11.79
C ARG A 47 7.29 -20.40 -12.79
N ASP A 48 6.23 -19.80 -12.26
CA ASP A 48 5.08 -19.22 -12.97
C ASP A 48 5.11 -17.69 -13.03
N GLY A 49 6.16 -17.06 -12.49
CA GLY A 49 6.23 -15.60 -12.39
C GLY A 49 5.34 -15.02 -11.29
N HIS A 50 4.88 -15.84 -10.34
CA HIS A 50 4.07 -15.41 -9.21
C HIS A 50 4.74 -14.27 -8.42
N VAL A 51 3.95 -13.23 -8.11
CA VAL A 51 4.36 -12.11 -7.27
C VAL A 51 3.89 -12.37 -5.84
N ALA A 52 4.85 -12.54 -4.94
CA ALA A 52 4.62 -12.68 -3.51
C ALA A 52 4.14 -11.38 -2.87
N HIS A 53 3.34 -11.45 -1.81
CA HIS A 53 3.18 -10.34 -0.87
C HIS A 53 4.13 -10.56 0.31
N VAL A 54 5.22 -9.79 0.37
CA VAL A 54 6.21 -9.87 1.44
C VAL A 54 6.66 -8.48 1.87
N GLY A 55 6.92 -8.33 3.17
CA GLY A 55 7.41 -7.09 3.75
C GLY A 55 7.27 -7.05 5.27
N THR A 56 7.67 -5.95 5.88
CA THR A 56 7.64 -5.74 7.33
C THR A 56 6.20 -5.60 7.80
N ARG A 57 5.76 -6.39 8.80
CA ARG A 57 4.42 -6.27 9.42
C ARG A 57 4.11 -4.80 9.74
N VAL A 58 2.90 -4.39 9.40
CA VAL A 58 2.43 -3.01 9.60
C VAL A 58 1.42 -2.93 10.73
N MET A 59 1.21 -1.72 11.25
CA MET A 59 0.18 -1.40 12.23
C MET A 59 -0.52 -0.09 11.85
N ALA A 60 -1.71 0.12 12.41
CA ALA A 60 -2.40 1.41 12.27
C ALA A 60 -1.50 2.57 12.72
N GLY A 61 -1.66 3.70 12.05
CA GLY A 61 -0.86 4.90 12.31
C GLY A 61 0.49 4.90 11.61
N ASN A 62 0.99 3.78 11.08
CA ASN A 62 2.15 3.78 10.20
C ASN A 62 1.86 4.63 8.95
N ALA A 63 2.80 5.50 8.59
CA ALA A 63 2.68 6.37 7.43
C ALA A 63 3.62 5.88 6.32
N PHE A 64 3.08 5.77 5.10
CA PHE A 64 3.81 5.29 3.94
C PHE A 64 3.67 6.28 2.77
N PRO A 65 4.67 6.36 1.87
CA PRO A 65 4.52 7.08 0.62
C PRO A 65 3.43 6.43 -0.22
N ALA A 66 2.54 7.25 -0.77
CA ALA A 66 1.44 6.80 -1.61
C ALA A 66 1.34 7.67 -2.86
N MET A 67 1.18 7.05 -4.02
CA MET A 67 1.00 7.76 -5.28
C MET A 67 -0.48 8.02 -5.54
N ILE A 68 -0.83 9.25 -5.89
CA ILE A 68 -2.18 9.59 -6.38
C ILE A 68 -2.39 8.96 -7.76
N VAL A 69 -3.25 7.95 -7.83
CA VAL A 69 -3.59 7.23 -9.07
C VAL A 69 -4.93 7.66 -9.65
N ARG A 70 -5.72 8.43 -8.91
CA ARG A 70 -6.95 9.06 -9.42
C ARG A 70 -7.31 10.30 -8.62
N THR A 71 -7.79 11.33 -9.31
CA THR A 71 -8.42 12.52 -8.73
C THR A 71 -9.86 12.66 -9.22
N TYR A 72 -10.67 13.42 -8.49
CA TYR A 72 -12.05 13.74 -8.86
C TYR A 72 -12.20 15.26 -9.04
N SER A 73 -12.98 15.68 -10.04
CA SER A 73 -13.14 17.11 -10.35
C SER A 73 -13.75 17.86 -9.16
N GLY A 74 -13.05 18.88 -8.67
CA GLY A 74 -13.52 19.74 -7.58
C GLY A 74 -13.47 19.14 -6.17
N ALA A 75 -12.89 17.94 -6.00
CA ALA A 75 -12.72 17.30 -4.70
C ALA A 75 -11.22 17.12 -4.36
N THR A 76 -10.92 17.06 -3.06
CA THR A 76 -9.60 16.68 -2.55
C THR A 76 -9.43 15.17 -2.41
N ASP A 77 -10.51 14.41 -2.56
CA ASP A 77 -10.48 12.97 -2.40
C ASP A 77 -9.70 12.33 -3.55
N VAL A 78 -8.94 11.29 -3.25
CA VAL A 78 -8.08 10.62 -4.24
C VAL A 78 -8.10 9.11 -4.03
N ASN A 79 -7.77 8.37 -5.09
CA ASN A 79 -7.36 6.97 -4.94
C ASN A 79 -5.83 6.92 -4.90
N LEU A 80 -5.31 6.04 -4.05
CA LEU A 80 -3.89 5.94 -3.76
C LEU A 80 -3.36 4.54 -4.03
N GLN A 81 -2.16 4.47 -4.58
CA GLN A 81 -1.31 3.27 -4.49
C GLN A 81 -0.27 3.51 -3.39
N VAL A 82 -0.43 2.85 -2.24
CA VAL A 82 0.48 2.95 -1.09
C VAL A 82 1.66 2.01 -1.31
N HIS A 83 2.88 2.54 -1.20
CA HIS A 83 4.12 1.79 -1.31
C HIS A 83 4.57 1.35 0.07
N LEU A 84 4.51 0.04 0.33
CA LEU A 84 4.82 -0.55 1.62
C LEU A 84 6.32 -0.84 1.74
N ASP A 85 6.81 -0.99 2.97
CA ASP A 85 8.14 -1.57 3.22
C ASP A 85 8.11 -3.08 2.92
N GLY A 86 8.31 -3.40 1.65
CA GLY A 86 8.07 -4.71 1.07
C GLY A 86 8.12 -4.66 -0.45
N ASN A 87 7.73 -5.77 -1.08
CA ASN A 87 7.59 -5.84 -2.53
C ASN A 87 6.15 -5.58 -3.00
N ASP A 88 5.24 -5.31 -2.07
CA ASP A 88 3.81 -5.15 -2.29
C ASP A 88 3.36 -3.70 -2.16
N THR A 89 2.14 -3.47 -2.65
CA THR A 89 1.47 -2.18 -2.56
C THR A 89 0.05 -2.39 -2.07
N TYR A 90 -0.53 -1.35 -1.49
CA TYR A 90 -1.90 -1.37 -0.99
C TYR A 90 -2.75 -0.31 -1.69
N TRP A 91 -3.96 -0.68 -2.10
CA TRP A 91 -4.84 0.22 -2.85
C TRP A 91 -5.87 0.83 -1.90
N VAL A 92 -5.93 2.16 -1.90
CA VAL A 92 -6.89 2.92 -1.09
C VAL A 92 -7.80 3.71 -2.03
N THR A 93 -9.09 3.73 -1.72
CA THR A 93 -10.10 4.44 -2.51
C THR A 93 -10.66 5.62 -1.75
N SER A 94 -10.92 6.72 -2.46
CA SER A 94 -11.64 7.89 -1.94
C SER A 94 -11.09 8.44 -0.61
N SER A 95 -9.78 8.44 -0.44
CA SER A 95 -9.14 8.97 0.77
C SER A 95 -9.11 10.50 0.74
N ILE A 96 -9.46 11.11 1.86
CA ILE A 96 -9.49 12.56 2.05
C ILE A 96 -8.16 13.09 2.59
N GLU A 97 -7.91 14.39 2.43
CA GLU A 97 -6.75 15.04 3.05
C GLU A 97 -6.95 15.17 4.57
N GLY A 98 -5.92 14.84 5.36
CA GLY A 98 -5.93 14.99 6.81
C GLY A 98 -4.76 14.31 7.52
N ASP A 99 -4.76 14.41 8.85
CA ASP A 99 -3.72 13.90 9.74
C ASP A 99 -4.19 12.73 10.63
N GLN A 100 -5.20 11.98 10.20
CA GLN A 100 -5.73 10.83 10.94
C GLN A 100 -5.51 9.53 10.17
N PRO A 101 -5.56 8.36 10.83
CA PRO A 101 -5.61 7.09 10.12
C PRO A 101 -6.73 7.09 9.06
N GLY A 102 -6.42 6.62 7.85
CA GLY A 102 -7.34 6.63 6.71
C GLY A 102 -7.27 7.88 5.83
N THR A 103 -6.47 8.88 6.20
CA THR A 103 -6.30 10.11 5.42
C THR A 103 -4.89 10.23 4.84
N TRP A 104 -4.76 11.13 3.86
CA TRP A 104 -3.47 11.47 3.26
C TRP A 104 -3.07 12.91 3.57
N HIS A 105 -1.78 13.21 3.57
CA HIS A 105 -1.27 14.58 3.68
C HIS A 105 -0.03 14.79 2.81
N TRP A 106 0.24 16.04 2.46
CA TRP A 106 1.46 16.40 1.75
C TRP A 106 2.70 16.13 2.63
N PRO A 107 3.78 15.54 2.07
CA PRO A 107 5.00 15.32 2.83
C PRO A 107 5.55 16.66 3.35
N PRO A 108 6.11 16.70 4.57
CA PRO A 108 6.73 17.90 5.11
C PRO A 108 7.88 18.33 4.20
N ARG A 109 8.03 19.64 4.02
CA ARG A 109 9.19 20.20 3.32
C ARG A 109 10.41 20.06 4.24
N ALA A 110 11.50 19.49 3.72
CA ALA A 110 12.80 19.52 4.36
C ALA A 110 13.47 20.88 4.17
#